data_AF-A0A7W3Y3V3-F1
#
_entry.id   AF-A0A7W3Y3V3-F1
#
_cell.length_a   1.000
_cell.length_b   1.000
_cell.length_c   1.000
_cell.angle_alpha   90.00
_cell.angle_beta   90.00
_cell.angle_gamma   90.00
#
_symmetry.space_group_name_H-M   'P 1'
#
loop_
_entity.id
_entity.type
_entity.pdbx_description
1 polymer ?
#
loop_
_entity_poly.entity_id
_entity_poly.type
_entity_poly.pdbx_seq_one_letter_code
_entity_poly.pdbx_strand_id
1 'polypeptide(L)'
;MSRSSVISTPASRARGIGPPHTWASDVALFILITTWRQSSHEEDGPGTISAMRTTTTAALTLLLALTTAACTEEPEEEPLRVSSSDFPDGQWPFTVDAGNLSCEEASVGRAILFEADGTTYVLNGPATILAEERGWARMHPIWADDPGDSRNKIPTTALEDFAKENC
;
A
#
# COMPACT_ATOMS: atom_id res chain seq x y z
N MET A 1 -47.95 -40.12 -16.22
CA MET A 1 -47.91 -38.65 -16.38
C MET A 1 -46.45 -38.23 -16.27
N SER A 2 -45.74 -38.03 -17.39
CA SER A 2 -45.43 -36.72 -18.00
C SER A 2 -44.61 -35.81 -17.06
N ARG A 3 -43.41 -35.30 -17.36
CA ARG A 3 -42.67 -35.05 -18.61
C ARG A 3 -41.17 -34.87 -18.27
N SER A 4 -40.32 -35.20 -19.24
CA SER A 4 -38.92 -34.79 -19.34
C SER A 4 -38.75 -33.27 -19.44
N SER A 5 -37.65 -32.75 -18.88
CA SER A 5 -37.03 -31.49 -19.35
C SER A 5 -35.52 -31.55 -19.19
N VAL A 6 -34.84 -31.52 -20.34
CA VAL A 6 -33.41 -31.27 -20.55
C VAL A 6 -33.27 -29.77 -20.83
N ILE A 7 -32.43 -29.04 -20.08
CA ILE A 7 -31.94 -27.69 -20.43
C ILE A 7 -30.51 -27.58 -19.84
N SER A 8 -29.48 -27.85 -20.64
CA SER A 8 -28.63 -26.88 -21.35
C SER A 8 -27.85 -25.90 -20.45
N THR A 9 -26.55 -26.16 -20.38
CA THR A 9 -25.46 -25.27 -19.97
C THR A 9 -25.46 -23.96 -20.77
N PRO A 10 -25.04 -22.85 -20.16
CA PRO A 10 -24.26 -21.85 -20.90
C PRO A 10 -22.84 -21.73 -20.35
N ALA A 11 -21.89 -21.92 -21.24
CA ALA A 11 -20.50 -21.51 -21.08
C ALA A 11 -20.35 -19.98 -21.21
N SER A 12 -19.21 -19.50 -20.70
CA SER A 12 -18.55 -18.23 -21.03
C SER A 12 -19.05 -16.96 -20.34
N ARG A 13 -18.24 -16.46 -19.39
CA ARG A 13 -17.53 -15.18 -19.59
C ARG A 13 -16.38 -15.02 -18.60
N ALA A 14 -15.16 -15.17 -19.11
CA ALA A 14 -13.97 -14.60 -18.48
C ALA A 14 -14.20 -13.10 -18.28
N ARG A 15 -14.07 -12.61 -17.05
CA ARG A 15 -14.04 -11.18 -16.75
C ARG A 15 -12.61 -10.87 -16.34
N GLY A 16 -11.98 -10.06 -17.19
CA GLY A 16 -10.55 -9.84 -17.19
C GLY A 16 -10.03 -9.15 -15.93
N ILE A 17 -8.77 -9.48 -15.68
CA ILE A 17 -7.80 -8.75 -14.88
C ILE A 17 -7.84 -7.28 -15.33
N GLY A 18 -8.33 -6.40 -14.45
CA GLY A 18 -8.14 -4.96 -14.59
C GLY A 18 -6.71 -4.60 -14.19
N PRO A 19 -6.03 -3.68 -14.88
CA PRO A 19 -4.73 -3.17 -14.45
C PRO A 19 -4.88 -2.31 -13.19
N PRO A 20 -3.86 -2.25 -12.31
CA PRO A 20 -3.89 -1.42 -11.11
C PRO A 20 -3.97 0.06 -11.48
N HIS A 21 -4.88 0.76 -10.82
CA HIS A 21 -5.09 2.19 -10.95
C HIS A 21 -3.87 2.93 -10.39
N THR A 22 -3.01 3.41 -11.28
CA THR A 22 -1.94 4.34 -10.94
C THR A 22 -2.55 5.73 -10.69
N TRP A 23 -2.42 6.20 -9.46
CA TRP A 23 -2.60 7.57 -8.93
C TRP A 23 -1.91 8.74 -9.68
N ALA A 24 -1.42 8.52 -10.91
CA ALA A 24 -0.73 9.54 -11.71
C ALA A 24 -1.70 10.47 -12.49
N SER A 25 -3.02 10.26 -12.39
CA SER A 25 -4.01 10.94 -13.23
C SER A 25 -4.62 12.21 -12.64
N ASP A 26 -4.42 12.50 -11.35
CA ASP A 26 -5.05 13.67 -10.69
C ASP A 26 -4.23 14.98 -10.73
N VAL A 27 -2.94 14.92 -11.10
CA VAL A 27 -2.10 16.14 -11.18
C VAL A 27 -2.27 16.85 -12.53
N ALA A 28 -2.73 16.15 -13.57
CA ALA A 28 -2.93 16.74 -14.90
C ALA A 28 -4.17 17.66 -14.98
N LEU A 29 -5.14 17.54 -14.05
CA LEU A 29 -6.35 18.36 -14.07
C LEU A 29 -6.15 19.75 -13.43
N PHE A 30 -5.19 19.90 -12.50
CA PHE A 30 -4.95 21.18 -11.83
C PHE A 30 -4.14 22.18 -12.68
N ILE A 31 -3.34 21.72 -13.63
CA ILE A 31 -2.53 22.59 -14.50
C ILE A 31 -3.38 23.28 -15.60
N LEU A 32 -4.59 22.80 -15.88
CA LEU A 32 -5.48 23.41 -16.89
C LEU A 32 -6.38 24.54 -16.37
N ILE A 33 -6.43 24.80 -15.05
CA ILE A 33 -7.36 25.80 -14.48
C ILE A 33 -6.69 27.16 -14.23
N THR A 34 -5.35 27.24 -14.17
CA THR A 34 -4.65 28.50 -13.81
C THR A 34 -4.32 29.41 -14.99
N THR A 35 -4.56 29.02 -16.25
CA THR A 35 -4.10 29.79 -17.43
C THR A 35 -5.18 30.62 -18.14
N TRP A 36 -6.43 30.65 -17.63
CA TRP A 36 -7.55 31.40 -18.25
C TRP A 36 -8.02 32.62 -17.46
N ARG A 37 -7.11 33.27 -16.73
CA ARG A 37 -7.44 34.52 -16.05
C ARG A 37 -6.27 35.49 -16.07
N GLN A 38 -5.95 36.09 -17.21
CA GLN A 38 -5.49 37.48 -17.23
C GLN A 38 -5.47 38.06 -18.66
N SER A 39 -5.93 39.31 -18.75
CA SER A 39 -5.75 40.28 -19.85
C SER A 39 -6.88 40.43 -20.87
N SER A 40 -7.91 41.16 -20.43
CA SER A 40 -8.56 42.18 -21.27
C SER A 40 -8.14 43.55 -20.74
N HIS A 41 -7.21 44.21 -21.44
CA HIS A 41 -7.09 45.66 -21.40
C HIS A 41 -6.84 46.14 -22.83
N GLU A 42 -7.80 46.89 -23.33
CA GLU A 42 -7.80 47.72 -24.53
C GLU A 42 -6.53 48.59 -24.60
N GLU A 43 -6.11 49.02 -25.81
CA GLU A 43 -5.92 50.44 -26.16
C GLU A 43 -5.68 50.57 -27.68
N ASP A 44 -6.33 51.60 -28.21
CA ASP A 44 -6.52 51.98 -29.61
C ASP A 44 -5.33 52.81 -30.15
N GLY A 45 -5.10 52.82 -31.47
CA GLY A 45 -4.14 53.75 -32.09
C GLY A 45 -3.58 53.35 -33.47
N PRO A 46 -3.82 54.14 -34.54
CA PRO A 46 -3.43 53.81 -35.91
C PRO A 46 -2.06 54.39 -36.30
N GLY A 47 -1.25 53.61 -37.02
CA GLY A 47 0.07 54.08 -37.50
C GLY A 47 0.80 53.10 -38.41
N THR A 48 0.39 53.08 -39.68
CA THR A 48 1.25 53.01 -40.90
C THR A 48 2.44 52.03 -40.99
N ILE A 49 2.29 51.08 -41.93
CA ILE A 49 3.21 50.54 -42.95
C ILE A 49 4.64 50.09 -42.55
N SER A 50 4.90 48.78 -42.67
CA SER A 50 5.55 48.21 -43.87
C SER A 50 5.87 46.74 -43.68
N ALA A 51 5.67 46.01 -44.76
CA ALA A 51 5.96 44.60 -44.93
C ALA A 51 7.42 44.24 -44.63
N MET A 52 7.66 43.12 -43.94
CA MET A 52 8.79 42.27 -44.31
C MET A 52 8.64 40.82 -43.84
N ARG A 53 8.58 39.95 -44.85
CA ARG A 53 9.17 38.61 -44.97
C ARG A 53 8.90 37.60 -43.85
N THR A 54 8.04 36.61 -44.16
CA THR A 54 8.43 35.29 -44.70
C THR A 54 9.00 34.37 -43.62
N THR A 55 8.13 33.43 -43.24
CA THR A 55 8.28 32.08 -42.70
C THR A 55 9.66 31.43 -42.73
N THR A 56 9.85 30.47 -41.80
CA THR A 56 10.94 29.47 -41.61
C THR A 56 12.00 29.89 -40.58
N THR A 57 12.40 29.12 -39.57
CA THR A 57 12.35 27.67 -39.30
C THR A 57 12.37 27.41 -37.79
N ALA A 58 11.56 26.47 -37.33
CA ALA A 58 11.75 25.78 -36.07
C ALA A 58 13.01 24.91 -36.13
N ALA A 59 13.87 24.96 -35.11
CA ALA A 59 14.60 23.81 -34.51
C ALA A 59 15.82 24.24 -33.66
N LEU A 60 15.79 23.83 -32.39
CA LEU A 60 16.91 23.37 -31.56
C LEU A 60 18.03 24.37 -31.17
N THR A 61 17.95 24.89 -29.95
CA THR A 61 19.07 24.73 -29.00
C THR A 61 18.57 24.05 -27.73
N LEU A 62 18.85 22.75 -27.75
CA LEU A 62 18.72 21.72 -26.74
C LEU A 62 19.40 22.11 -25.41
N LEU A 63 18.63 22.65 -24.47
CA LEU A 63 19.00 22.71 -23.05
C LEU A 63 18.21 21.63 -22.31
N LEU A 64 18.55 20.37 -22.63
CA LEU A 64 18.19 19.20 -21.82
C LEU A 64 19.06 19.27 -20.56
N ALA A 65 18.66 20.11 -19.60
CA ALA A 65 19.18 20.02 -18.24
C ALA A 65 18.88 18.61 -17.74
N LEU A 66 19.93 17.84 -17.48
CA LEU A 66 19.86 16.50 -16.90
C LEU A 66 19.05 16.61 -15.61
N THR A 67 17.78 16.24 -15.69
CA THR A 67 17.01 15.89 -14.51
C THR A 67 17.66 14.65 -13.96
N THR A 68 18.50 14.82 -12.94
CA THR A 68 18.88 13.74 -12.05
C THR A 68 17.58 13.07 -11.65
N ALA A 69 17.34 11.86 -12.15
CA ALA A 69 16.41 10.96 -11.51
C ALA A 69 16.94 10.81 -10.09
N ALA A 70 16.39 11.60 -9.17
CA ALA A 70 16.47 11.28 -7.77
C ALA A 70 15.71 9.96 -7.68
N CYS A 71 16.43 8.86 -7.75
CA CYS A 71 15.96 7.59 -7.23
C CYS A 71 15.71 7.88 -5.76
N THR A 72 14.47 8.24 -5.43
CA THR A 72 13.99 8.16 -4.07
C THR A 72 13.96 6.67 -3.77
N GLU A 73 15.03 6.17 -3.17
CA GLU A 73 14.97 4.96 -2.36
C GLU A 73 13.93 5.28 -1.29
N GLU A 74 12.69 4.81 -1.48
CA GLU A 74 11.73 4.86 -0.38
C GLU A 74 12.41 4.14 0.78
N PRO A 75 12.48 4.77 1.97
CA PRO A 75 13.10 4.13 3.11
C PRO A 75 12.40 2.79 3.31
N GLU A 76 13.07 1.70 2.98
CA GLU A 76 12.59 0.36 3.27
C GLU A 76 12.52 0.29 4.78
N GLU A 77 11.30 0.34 5.33
CA GLU A 77 11.08 0.13 6.75
C GLU A 77 11.56 -1.29 7.05
N GLU A 78 12.77 -1.38 7.62
CA GLU A 78 13.34 -2.68 7.96
C GLU A 78 12.38 -3.37 8.93
N PRO A 79 12.04 -4.65 8.67
CA PRO A 79 11.13 -5.38 9.53
C PRO A 79 11.71 -5.46 10.95
N LEU A 80 10.89 -5.15 11.96
CA LEU A 80 11.32 -5.14 13.35
C LEU A 80 11.56 -6.56 13.84
N ARG A 81 12.82 -7.01 13.83
CA ARG A 81 13.19 -8.35 14.29
C ARG A 81 13.03 -8.46 15.81
N VAL A 82 12.38 -9.52 16.28
CA VAL A 82 12.22 -9.85 17.69
C VAL A 82 12.46 -11.34 17.95
N SER A 83 12.88 -11.66 19.16
CA SER A 83 13.25 -12.99 19.60
C SER A 83 12.87 -13.22 21.06
N SER A 84 12.82 -14.49 21.46
CA SER A 84 12.57 -14.87 22.85
C SER A 84 13.57 -14.26 23.84
N SER A 85 14.82 -14.01 23.42
CA SER A 85 15.84 -13.36 24.26
C SER A 85 15.61 -11.87 24.53
N ASP A 86 14.72 -11.23 23.77
CA ASP A 86 14.35 -9.83 24.00
C ASP A 86 13.33 -9.67 25.15
N PHE A 87 12.80 -10.79 25.65
CA PHE A 87 11.77 -10.84 26.68
C PHE A 87 12.24 -11.63 27.91
N PRO A 88 11.79 -11.27 29.11
CA PRO A 88 12.00 -12.08 30.31
C PRO A 88 11.52 -13.52 30.14
N ASP A 89 12.16 -14.45 30.86
CA ASP A 89 11.82 -15.87 30.84
C ASP A 89 10.32 -16.09 31.05
N GLY A 90 9.72 -16.88 30.16
CA GLY A 90 8.29 -17.24 30.21
C GLY A 90 7.33 -16.18 29.69
N GLN A 91 7.80 -15.04 29.17
CA GLN A 91 6.94 -14.01 28.55
C GLN A 91 6.85 -14.11 27.02
N TRP A 92 7.75 -14.86 26.38
CA TRP A 92 7.71 -15.08 24.94
C TRP A 92 6.51 -15.96 24.56
N PRO A 93 5.56 -15.47 23.74
CA PRO A 93 4.29 -16.16 23.53
C PRO A 93 4.32 -17.24 22.46
N PHE A 94 5.45 -17.46 21.77
CA PHE A 94 5.51 -18.37 20.62
C PHE A 94 6.43 -19.56 20.81
N THR A 95 6.13 -20.64 20.07
CA THR A 95 6.96 -21.84 20.01
C THR A 95 8.19 -21.68 19.11
N VAL A 96 8.19 -20.68 18.24
CA VAL A 96 9.34 -20.29 17.40
C VAL A 96 10.22 -19.30 18.16
N ASP A 97 11.54 -19.37 17.98
CA ASP A 97 12.48 -18.57 18.77
C ASP A 97 12.52 -17.08 18.40
N ALA A 98 12.15 -16.74 17.15
CA ALA A 98 12.22 -15.39 16.64
C ALA A 98 11.33 -15.18 15.40
N GLY A 99 11.04 -13.92 15.10
CA GLY A 99 10.31 -13.52 13.91
C GLY A 99 10.38 -12.01 13.69
N ASN A 100 9.61 -11.52 12.73
CA ASN A 100 9.53 -10.10 12.41
C ASN A 100 8.19 -9.54 12.84
N LEU A 101 8.19 -8.41 13.52
CA LEU A 101 6.99 -7.61 13.76
C LEU A 101 6.80 -6.62 12.62
N SER A 102 5.55 -6.44 12.23
CA SER A 102 5.14 -5.36 11.35
C SER A 102 3.77 -4.83 11.77
N CYS A 103 3.48 -3.60 11.37
CA CYS A 103 2.26 -2.92 11.73
C CYS A 103 1.62 -2.28 10.51
N GLU A 104 0.30 -2.41 10.41
CA GLU A 104 -0.49 -1.80 9.34
C GLU A 104 -1.67 -1.04 9.96
N GLU A 105 -2.08 0.07 9.34
CA GLU A 105 -3.27 0.79 9.77
C GLU A 105 -4.54 0.03 9.34
N ALA A 106 -5.48 -0.17 10.27
CA ALA A 106 -6.79 -0.78 10.02
C ALA A 106 -7.92 0.16 10.48
N SER A 107 -9.16 -0.16 10.09
CA SER A 107 -10.33 0.70 10.33
C SER A 107 -10.66 0.98 11.80
N VAL A 108 -10.16 0.15 12.72
CA VAL A 108 -10.44 0.24 14.17
C VAL A 108 -9.15 0.40 15.01
N GLY A 109 -8.04 0.74 14.37
CA GLY A 109 -6.73 0.91 15.00
C GLY A 109 -5.62 0.19 14.26
N ARG A 110 -4.44 0.09 14.87
CA ARG A 110 -3.26 -0.51 14.27
C ARG A 110 -3.29 -2.04 14.35
N ALA A 111 -3.19 -2.69 13.20
CA ALA A 111 -2.98 -4.13 13.07
C ALA A 111 -1.52 -4.47 13.43
N ILE A 112 -1.34 -5.47 14.28
CA ILE A 112 -0.01 -5.98 14.67
C ILE A 112 0.13 -7.38 14.11
N LEU A 113 1.23 -7.61 13.39
CA LEU A 113 1.54 -8.83 12.68
C LEU A 113 2.86 -9.41 13.17
N PHE A 114 2.96 -10.73 13.12
CA PHE A 114 4.19 -11.45 13.39
C PHE A 114 4.48 -12.42 12.25
N GLU A 115 5.62 -12.28 11.60
CA GLU A 115 6.06 -13.19 10.54
C GLU A 115 7.14 -14.14 11.07
N ALA A 116 6.88 -15.43 10.92
CA ALA A 116 7.85 -16.49 11.19
C ALA A 116 7.69 -17.61 10.17
N ASP A 117 8.81 -18.22 9.76
CA ASP A 117 8.85 -19.32 8.79
C ASP A 117 8.06 -19.05 7.50
N GLY A 118 8.07 -17.79 7.04
CA GLY A 118 7.35 -17.34 5.84
C GLY A 118 5.83 -17.27 5.99
N THR A 119 5.31 -17.38 7.22
CA THR A 119 3.89 -17.23 7.53
C THR A 119 3.66 -15.97 8.36
N THR A 120 2.74 -15.12 7.92
CA THR A 120 2.29 -13.94 8.67
C THR A 120 1.11 -14.31 9.56
N TYR A 121 1.25 -14.03 10.86
CA TYR A 121 0.27 -14.30 11.89
C TYR A 121 -0.33 -13.02 12.44
N VAL A 122 -1.65 -13.02 12.66
CA VAL A 122 -2.34 -11.90 13.31
C VAL A 122 -2.17 -11.95 14.83
N LEU A 123 -1.72 -10.84 15.42
CA LEU A 123 -1.53 -10.75 16.88
C LEU A 123 -2.70 -10.10 17.61
N ASN A 124 -3.41 -9.16 16.99
CA ASN A 124 -4.45 -8.39 17.65
C ASN A 124 -5.78 -8.33 16.90
N GLY A 125 -6.79 -7.73 17.55
CA GLY A 125 -8.14 -7.57 17.01
C GLY A 125 -8.19 -6.82 15.66
N PRO A 126 -7.56 -5.63 15.53
CA PRO A 126 -7.50 -4.91 14.26
C PRO A 126 -6.91 -5.75 13.10
N ALA A 127 -5.85 -6.52 13.34
CA ALA A 127 -5.27 -7.40 12.32
C ALA A 127 -6.23 -8.51 11.84
N THR A 128 -7.15 -8.96 12.70
CA THR A 128 -8.17 -9.95 12.34
C THR A 128 -9.11 -9.46 11.25
N ILE A 129 -9.39 -8.15 11.18
CA ILE A 129 -10.33 -7.58 10.19
C ILE A 129 -9.75 -7.69 8.77
N LEU A 130 -8.44 -7.55 8.65
CA LEU A 130 -7.72 -7.63 7.37
C LEU A 130 -7.30 -9.06 7.00
N ALA A 131 -7.36 -10.00 7.95
CA ALA A 131 -6.75 -11.32 7.82
C ALA A 131 -7.24 -12.13 6.62
N GLU A 132 -8.55 -12.13 6.34
CA GLU A 132 -9.13 -12.90 5.24
C GLU A 132 -8.71 -12.32 3.87
N GLU A 133 -8.77 -11.00 3.73
CA GLU A 133 -8.37 -10.31 2.49
C GLU A 133 -6.89 -10.48 2.20
N ARG A 134 -6.06 -10.47 3.24
CA ARG A 134 -4.59 -10.54 3.14
C ARG A 134 -4.04 -11.96 3.18
N GLY A 135 -4.86 -12.96 3.51
CA GLY A 135 -4.43 -14.34 3.66
C GLY A 135 -3.54 -14.60 4.89
N TRP A 136 -3.68 -13.80 5.94
CA TRP A 136 -2.89 -13.96 7.17
C TRP A 136 -3.45 -15.07 8.07
N ALA A 137 -2.54 -15.81 8.70
CA ALA A 137 -2.87 -16.92 9.56
C ALA A 137 -3.23 -16.45 10.99
N ARG A 138 -3.98 -17.29 11.71
CA ARG A 138 -4.13 -17.16 13.16
C ARG A 138 -2.86 -17.68 13.83
N MET A 139 -2.38 -17.01 14.88
CA MET A 139 -1.19 -17.45 15.64
C MET A 139 -1.37 -18.74 16.45
N HIS A 140 -2.61 -19.27 16.57
CA HIS A 140 -2.90 -20.45 17.40
C HIS A 140 -1.96 -21.66 17.20
N PRO A 141 -1.49 -21.99 15.97
CA PRO A 141 -0.55 -23.09 15.74
C PRO A 141 0.84 -22.88 16.35
N ILE A 142 1.26 -21.62 16.54
CA ILE A 142 2.57 -21.26 17.10
C ILE A 142 2.46 -20.72 18.52
N TRP A 143 1.25 -20.66 19.10
CA TRP A 143 1.03 -20.07 20.42
C TRP A 143 1.47 -21.05 21.52
N ALA A 144 2.50 -20.65 22.26
CA ALA A 144 3.06 -21.45 23.35
C ALA A 144 2.07 -21.60 24.52
N ASP A 145 2.08 -22.79 25.12
CA ASP A 145 1.39 -23.07 26.37
C ASP A 145 2.12 -22.41 27.54
N ASP A 146 1.37 -21.96 28.55
CA ASP A 146 1.93 -21.40 29.77
C ASP A 146 2.62 -22.52 30.59
N PRO A 147 3.92 -22.37 30.95
CA PRO A 147 4.63 -23.38 31.72
C PRO A 147 4.05 -23.60 33.14
N GLY A 148 3.30 -22.64 33.68
CA GLY A 148 2.61 -22.73 34.96
C GLY A 148 1.22 -23.39 34.90
N ASP A 149 0.54 -23.33 33.74
CA ASP A 149 -0.73 -24.03 33.49
C ASP A 149 -0.90 -24.30 31.99
N SER A 150 -0.64 -25.53 31.56
CA SER A 150 -0.71 -25.91 30.14
C SER A 150 -2.12 -25.85 29.52
N ARG A 151 -3.16 -25.52 30.29
CA ARG A 151 -4.50 -25.23 29.76
C ARG A 151 -4.62 -23.79 29.26
N ASN A 152 -3.67 -22.94 29.62
CA ASN A 152 -3.58 -21.55 29.20
C ASN A 152 -2.45 -21.37 28.20
N LYS A 153 -2.53 -20.27 27.45
CA LYS A 153 -1.49 -19.81 26.55
C LYS A 153 -0.74 -18.63 27.17
N ILE A 154 0.53 -18.48 26.84
CA ILE A 154 1.32 -17.31 27.28
C ILE A 154 0.72 -16.03 26.66
N PRO A 155 0.33 -15.00 27.42
CA PRO A 155 -0.31 -13.82 26.87
C PRO A 155 0.57 -13.08 25.85
N THR A 156 -0.03 -12.61 24.75
CA THR A 156 0.66 -11.80 23.73
C THR A 156 0.85 -10.33 24.12
N THR A 157 0.30 -9.89 25.25
CA THR A 157 0.23 -8.48 25.65
C THR A 157 1.60 -7.80 25.69
N ALA A 158 2.62 -8.46 26.23
CA ALA A 158 3.98 -7.89 26.28
C ALA A 158 4.55 -7.64 24.87
N LEU A 159 4.31 -8.56 23.94
CA LEU A 159 4.75 -8.42 22.56
C LEU A 159 3.94 -7.36 21.80
N GLU A 160 2.62 -7.31 22.02
CA GLU A 160 1.76 -6.28 21.43
C GLU A 160 2.12 -4.88 21.93
N ASP A 161 2.43 -4.71 23.21
CA ASP A 161 2.83 -3.43 23.78
C ASP A 161 4.19 -3.01 23.25
N PHE A 162 5.15 -3.94 23.17
CA PHE A 162 6.42 -3.69 22.48
C PHE A 162 6.20 -3.25 21.02
N ALA A 163 5.32 -3.92 20.28
CA ALA A 163 5.01 -3.55 18.89
C ALA A 163 4.38 -2.16 18.77
N LYS A 164 3.51 -1.75 19.70
CA LYS A 164 2.89 -0.40 19.69
C LYS A 164 3.87 0.73 19.96
N GLU A 165 5.01 0.45 20.56
CA GLU A 165 6.05 1.43 20.87
C GLU A 165 7.12 1.52 19.77
N ASN A 166 7.30 0.45 19.00
CA ASN A 166 8.36 0.33 18.00
C ASN A 166 7.83 0.30 16.55
N CYS A 167 6.51 0.28 16.40
CA CYS A 167 5.74 0.79 15.27
C CYS A 167 5.00 2.05 15.73
#